data_AF-X6LP06-F1
#
_entry.id   AF-X6LP06-F1
#
_cell.length_a   1.000
_cell.length_b   1.000
_cell.length_c   1.000
_cell.angle_alpha   90.00
_cell.angle_beta   90.00
_cell.angle_gamma   90.00
#
_symmetry.space_group_name_H-M   'P 1'
#
loop_
_entity.id
_entity.type
_entity.pdbx_description
1 polymer ?
#
loop_
_entity_poly.entity_id
_entity_poly.type
_entity_poly.pdbx_seq_one_letter_code
_entity_poly.pdbx_strand_id
1 'polypeptide(L)'
;MEEEKGKDNAKPNLKSITEHQACFDKNWILQLNKQEAIHDFICLICKQVANNPMEINCTQHKNMDESLIVGENCLNQFLSQNTNSCPVEPHDSCSYSQSRMMKRYISELDVICPRQFEQEQGQPQMSTQQGHEEGETS
;
A
#
# COMPACT_ATOMS: atom_id res chain seq x y z
N MET A 1 -38.85 5.39 -37.01
CA MET A 1 -38.59 6.77 -36.56
C MET A 1 -38.50 6.71 -35.05
N GLU A 2 -37.30 6.49 -34.53
CA GLU A 2 -36.31 7.56 -34.25
C GLU A 2 -36.90 8.49 -33.19
N GLU A 3 -36.27 8.69 -32.02
CA GLU A 3 -34.89 9.14 -31.91
C GLU A 3 -34.13 8.52 -30.72
N GLU A 4 -32.87 8.16 -30.98
CA GLU A 4 -31.81 8.14 -29.99
C GLU A 4 -31.52 9.55 -29.45
N LYS A 5 -31.08 9.61 -28.18
CA LYS A 5 -30.08 10.56 -27.63
C LYS A 5 -29.93 10.18 -26.15
N GLY A 6 -28.83 9.66 -25.65
CA GLY A 6 -27.45 9.97 -25.97
C GLY A 6 -26.88 10.86 -24.86
N LYS A 7 -25.97 10.29 -24.08
CA LYS A 7 -24.70 10.86 -23.59
C LYS A 7 -24.37 10.46 -22.16
N ASP A 8 -23.49 9.47 -22.10
CA ASP A 8 -22.32 9.40 -21.26
C ASP A 8 -22.00 10.69 -20.49
N ASN A 9 -22.01 10.57 -19.16
CA ASN A 9 -21.07 11.27 -18.31
C ASN A 9 -20.72 10.28 -17.19
N ALA A 10 -19.95 9.25 -17.55
CA ALA A 10 -19.18 8.53 -16.55
C ALA A 10 -18.09 9.51 -16.06
N LYS A 11 -18.47 10.39 -15.12
CA LYS A 11 -17.49 11.12 -14.30
C LYS A 11 -16.55 10.06 -13.75
N PRO A 12 -15.22 10.13 -13.99
CA PRO A 12 -14.30 9.26 -13.28
C PRO A 12 -14.57 9.52 -11.81
N ASN A 13 -14.94 8.45 -11.12
CA ASN A 13 -15.35 8.48 -9.74
C ASN A 13 -14.16 8.90 -8.88
N LEU A 14 -13.97 10.21 -8.75
CA LEU A 14 -13.01 10.86 -7.87
C LEU A 14 -13.21 10.49 -6.40
N LYS A 15 -14.28 9.74 -6.05
CA LYS A 15 -14.49 9.26 -4.68
C LYS A 15 -13.40 8.29 -4.22
N SER A 16 -12.65 7.64 -5.14
CA SER A 16 -11.58 6.70 -4.74
C SER A 16 -10.30 7.38 -4.24
N ILE A 17 -10.13 8.70 -4.44
CA ILE A 17 -8.96 9.45 -3.94
C ILE A 17 -9.24 10.00 -2.52
N THR A 18 -10.51 10.04 -2.10
CA THR A 18 -10.99 10.68 -0.86
C THR A 18 -11.33 9.72 0.28
N GLU A 19 -11.06 8.42 0.17
CA GLU A 19 -11.07 7.50 1.32
C GLU A 19 -9.79 7.68 2.14
N HIS A 20 -9.65 8.87 2.75
CA HIS A 20 -8.67 9.20 3.81
C HIS A 20 -7.35 8.42 3.73
N GLN A 21 -6.59 8.56 2.64
CA GLN A 21 -5.18 8.18 2.51
C GLN A 21 -4.80 6.91 3.31
N ALA A 22 -5.36 5.77 2.93
CA ALA A 22 -4.97 4.46 3.47
C ALA A 22 -3.46 4.21 3.29
N CYS A 23 -2.94 3.21 4.01
CA CYS A 23 -1.59 2.69 3.79
C CYS A 23 -1.43 2.18 2.35
N PHE A 24 -0.22 2.25 1.81
CA PHE A 24 0.07 1.86 0.45
C PHE A 24 0.08 0.35 0.27
N ASP A 25 -0.58 -0.15 -0.77
CA ASP A 25 -0.54 -1.59 -1.03
C ASP A 25 0.92 -2.08 -1.24
N LYS A 26 1.38 -3.06 -0.45
CA LYS A 26 2.74 -3.57 -0.57
C LYS A 26 2.97 -4.30 -1.90
N ASN A 27 1.92 -4.85 -2.52
CA ASN A 27 2.08 -5.69 -3.71
C ASN A 27 2.59 -4.91 -4.93
N TRP A 28 2.13 -3.67 -5.12
CA TRP A 28 2.63 -2.82 -6.22
C TRP A 28 4.00 -2.23 -5.88
N ILE A 29 4.28 -1.93 -4.61
CA ILE A 29 5.62 -1.49 -4.17
C ILE A 29 6.66 -2.62 -4.38
N LEU A 30 6.30 -3.86 -4.07
CA LEU A 30 7.17 -5.04 -4.24
C LEU A 30 7.46 -5.41 -5.70
N GLN A 31 6.80 -4.77 -6.68
CA GLN A 31 7.18 -4.96 -8.09
C GLN A 31 8.59 -4.44 -8.37
N LEU A 32 8.99 -3.35 -7.71
CA LEU A 32 10.26 -2.67 -7.94
C LEU A 32 11.19 -2.67 -6.71
N ASN A 33 10.73 -3.19 -5.57
CA ASN A 33 11.51 -3.27 -4.34
C ASN A 33 11.56 -4.69 -3.80
N LYS A 34 12.61 -5.00 -3.03
CA LYS A 34 12.67 -6.25 -2.26
C LYS A 34 11.87 -6.15 -0.96
N GLN A 35 11.45 -7.30 -0.43
CA GLN A 35 10.71 -7.36 0.83
C GLN A 35 11.49 -6.76 2.00
N GLU A 36 12.81 -6.95 2.03
CA GLU A 36 13.68 -6.41 3.08
C GLU A 36 13.71 -4.88 3.07
N ALA A 37 13.50 -4.25 1.92
CA ALA A 37 13.49 -2.79 1.79
C ALA A 37 12.23 -2.15 2.38
N ILE A 38 11.15 -2.91 2.59
CA ILE A 38 9.88 -2.40 3.12
C ILE A 38 9.52 -2.98 4.49
N HIS A 39 10.27 -3.96 4.98
CA HIS A 39 9.98 -4.70 6.21
C HIS A 39 9.68 -3.78 7.40
N ASP A 40 10.53 -2.76 7.60
CA ASP A 40 10.43 -1.86 8.73
C ASP A 40 9.36 -0.78 8.57
N PHE A 41 8.69 -0.74 7.42
CA PHE A 41 7.66 0.24 7.08
C PHE A 41 6.25 -0.36 7.06
N ILE A 42 6.10 -1.62 7.45
CA ILE A 42 4.80 -2.29 7.46
C ILE A 42 3.96 -1.79 8.63
N CYS A 43 2.77 -1.27 8.31
CA CYS A 43 1.77 -0.88 9.29
C CYS A 43 1.27 -2.11 10.08
N LEU A 44 1.42 -2.09 11.40
CA LEU A 44 1.00 -3.19 12.28
C LEU A 44 -0.50 -3.48 12.23
N ILE A 45 -1.33 -2.49 11.87
CA ILE A 45 -2.79 -2.62 11.85
C ILE A 45 -3.27 -3.28 10.55
N CYS A 46 -2.92 -2.70 9.39
CA CYS A 46 -3.44 -3.17 8.09
C CYS A 46 -2.48 -4.07 7.31
N LYS A 47 -1.24 -4.24 7.77
CA LYS A 47 -0.19 -5.09 7.16
C LYS A 47 0.26 -4.66 5.75
N GLN A 48 0.01 -3.40 5.42
CA GLN A 48 0.44 -2.70 4.19
C GLN A 48 1.58 -1.70 4.51
N VAL A 49 2.21 -1.08 3.52
CA VAL A 49 3.27 -0.08 3.76
C VAL A 49 2.66 1.20 4.33
N ALA A 50 3.16 1.66 5.47
CA ALA A 50 2.58 2.76 6.22
C ALA A 50 2.55 4.08 5.41
N ASN A 51 1.37 4.65 5.23
CA ASN A 51 1.23 6.02 4.74
C ASN A 51 1.17 6.98 5.95
N ASN A 52 1.98 8.04 5.88
CA ASN A 52 2.25 8.95 7.00
C ASN A 52 2.59 8.18 8.30
N PRO A 53 3.76 7.54 8.36
CA PRO A 53 4.08 6.59 9.44
C PRO A 53 4.17 7.28 10.81
N MET A 54 3.57 6.63 11.80
CA MET A 54 3.62 6.96 13.21
C MET A 54 4.35 5.84 13.95
N GLU A 55 5.30 6.21 14.80
CA GLU A 55 6.00 5.30 15.71
C GLU A 55 5.22 5.15 17.01
N ILE A 56 5.11 3.92 17.48
CA ILE A 56 4.57 3.56 18.79
C ILE A 56 5.70 3.63 19.81
N ASN A 57 5.58 4.53 20.78
CA ASN A 57 6.61 4.84 21.77
C ASN A 57 6.12 4.55 23.20
N CYS A 58 5.47 3.41 23.42
CA CYS A 58 5.05 3.03 24.77
C CYS A 58 6.22 2.42 25.56
N THR A 59 6.28 2.67 26.88
CA THR A 59 7.35 2.16 27.74
C THR A 59 7.42 0.63 27.80
N GLN A 60 6.27 -0.02 27.59
CA GLN A 60 6.09 -1.47 27.56
C GLN A 60 6.88 -2.12 26.42
N HIS A 61 7.08 -1.39 25.32
CA HIS A 61 7.71 -1.89 24.11
C HIS A 61 9.09 -1.28 23.84
N LYS A 62 9.68 -0.57 24.82
CA LYS A 62 10.95 0.14 24.65
C LYS A 62 12.13 -0.76 24.27
N ASN A 63 12.08 -2.04 24.65
CA ASN A 63 13.16 -3.00 24.43
C ASN A 63 12.84 -3.98 23.28
N MET A 64 11.80 -3.73 22.49
CA MET A 64 11.56 -4.52 21.29
C MET A 64 12.47 -4.01 20.18
N ASP A 65 13.21 -4.93 19.56
CA ASP A 65 14.05 -4.62 18.39
C ASP A 65 13.22 -4.47 17.09
N GLU A 66 11.90 -4.68 17.16
CA GLU A 66 10.99 -4.62 16.03
C GLU A 66 10.51 -3.19 15.72
N SER A 67 10.28 -2.91 14.44
CA SER A 67 9.74 -1.63 13.98
C SER A 67 8.25 -1.51 14.32
N LEU A 68 7.91 -0.68 15.32
CA LEU A 68 6.53 -0.52 15.79
C LEU A 68 5.81 0.62 15.07
N ILE A 69 5.46 0.38 13.80
CA ILE A 69 4.96 1.42 12.90
C ILE A 69 3.50 1.21 12.56
N VAL A 70 2.75 2.30 12.51
CA VAL A 70 1.37 2.33 12.02
C VAL A 70 1.18 3.50 11.08
N GLY A 71 0.29 3.36 10.10
CA GLY A 71 -0.16 4.52 9.33
C GLY A 71 -1.05 5.41 10.18
N GLU A 72 -0.90 6.73 10.08
CA GLU A 72 -1.65 7.70 10.89
C GLU A 72 -3.18 7.49 10.79
N ASN A 73 -3.71 7.29 9.58
CA ASN A 73 -5.14 7.05 9.41
C ASN A 73 -5.58 5.72 10.06
N CYS A 74 -4.78 4.65 9.93
CA CYS A 74 -5.07 3.38 10.60
C CYS A 74 -5.09 3.54 12.12
N LEU A 75 -4.14 4.31 12.67
CA LEU A 75 -4.07 4.59 14.09
C LEU A 75 -5.31 5.38 14.58
N ASN A 76 -5.68 6.45 13.87
CA ASN A 76 -6.85 7.25 14.24
C ASN A 76 -8.14 6.42 14.23
N GLN A 77 -8.32 5.57 13.22
CA GLN A 77 -9.46 4.66 13.15
C GLN A 77 -9.44 3.63 14.29
N PHE A 78 -8.28 3.01 14.55
CA PHE A 78 -8.12 2.06 15.64
C PHE A 78 -8.49 2.68 17.00
N LEU A 79 -7.97 3.87 17.31
CA LEU A 79 -8.22 4.56 18.58
C LEU A 79 -9.68 5.00 18.75
N SER A 80 -10.38 5.32 17.65
CA SER A 80 -11.82 5.65 17.71
C SER A 80 -12.71 4.48 18.10
N GLN A 81 -12.26 3.24 17.84
CA GLN A 81 -13.00 2.01 18.13
C GLN A 81 -12.47 1.30 19.38
N ASN A 82 -11.21 1.53 19.74
CA ASN A 82 -10.50 0.90 20.85
C ASN A 82 -9.90 2.00 21.73
N THR A 83 -10.68 2.48 22.68
CA THR A 83 -10.28 3.60 23.55
C THR A 83 -9.02 3.24 24.33
N ASN A 84 -8.00 4.11 24.22
CA ASN A 84 -6.71 4.01 24.92
C ASN A 84 -5.93 2.69 24.78
N SER A 85 -6.28 1.83 23.81
CA SER A 85 -5.54 0.60 23.56
C SER A 85 -4.32 0.85 22.69
N CYS A 86 -3.28 0.03 22.87
CA CYS A 86 -2.11 0.01 21.99
C CYS A 86 -2.31 -1.04 20.88
N PRO A 87 -1.92 -0.76 19.62
CA PRO A 87 -2.02 -1.71 18.51
C PRO A 87 -1.17 -2.99 18.66
N VAL A 88 -0.21 -3.02 19.58
CA VAL A 88 0.66 -4.18 19.84
C VAL A 88 0.02 -5.11 20.87
N GLU A 89 -0.29 -4.58 22.05
CA GLU A 89 -0.96 -5.30 23.14
C GLU A 89 -1.80 -4.34 23.99
N PRO A 90 -2.86 -4.82 24.68
CA PRO A 90 -3.71 -3.93 25.47
C PRO A 90 -2.98 -3.34 26.68
N HIS A 91 -2.74 -2.03 26.65
CA HIS A 91 -2.32 -1.25 27.80
C HIS A 91 -2.70 0.23 27.58
N ASP A 92 -2.88 0.97 28.66
CA ASP A 92 -3.17 2.40 28.60
C ASP A 92 -1.91 3.24 28.35
N SER A 93 -2.11 4.55 28.12
CA SER A 93 -1.06 5.58 28.10
C SER A 93 0.03 5.36 27.05
N CYS A 94 -0.32 4.81 25.88
CA CYS A 94 0.65 4.75 24.79
C CYS A 94 0.90 6.15 24.19
N SER A 95 2.15 6.39 23.80
CA SER A 95 2.55 7.61 23.09
C SER A 95 2.83 7.28 21.62
N TYR A 96 2.50 8.23 20.74
CA TYR A 96 2.68 8.10 19.30
C TYR A 96 3.38 9.34 18.76
N SER A 97 4.34 9.16 17.85
CA SER A 97 5.02 10.30 17.23
C SER A 97 5.25 10.08 15.75
N GLN A 98 5.13 11.15 14.97
CA GLN A 98 5.41 11.09 13.55
C GLN A 98 6.91 10.91 13.30
N SER A 99 7.26 9.91 12.48
CA SER A 99 8.65 9.69 12.09
C SER A 99 8.99 10.40 10.80
N ARG A 100 9.71 11.52 10.92
CA ARG A 100 10.22 12.23 9.73
C ARG A 100 11.19 11.38 8.92
N MET A 101 11.97 10.54 9.59
CA MET A 101 12.96 9.68 8.94
C MET A 101 12.29 8.61 8.10
N MET A 102 11.34 7.85 8.67
CA MET A 102 10.62 6.84 7.90
C MET A 102 9.80 7.44 6.78
N LYS A 103 9.19 8.62 6.99
CA LYS A 103 8.46 9.30 5.92
C LYS A 103 9.36 9.59 4.71
N ARG A 104 10.64 9.90 4.93
CA ARG A 104 11.63 10.07 3.85
C ARG A 104 11.97 8.74 3.19
N TYR A 105 12.30 7.71 3.97
CA TYR A 105 12.64 6.41 3.39
C TYR A 105 11.49 5.81 2.57
N ILE A 106 10.25 5.92 3.04
CA ILE A 106 9.07 5.47 2.29
C ILE A 106 8.91 6.29 1.00
N SER A 107 9.22 7.59 1.02
CA SER A 107 9.15 8.44 -0.18
C SER A 107 10.24 8.15 -1.22
N GLU A 108 11.28 7.42 -0.84
CA GLU A 108 12.39 7.02 -1.71
C GLU A 108 12.18 5.65 -2.34
N LEU A 109 11.11 4.92 -1.98
CA LEU A 109 10.77 3.64 -2.60
C LEU A 109 10.38 3.84 -4.07
N ASP A 110 10.98 3.05 -4.95
CA ASP A 110 10.60 3.02 -6.35
C ASP A 110 9.23 2.38 -6.50
N VAL A 111 8.32 2.98 -7.26
CA VAL A 111 6.97 2.42 -7.38
C VAL A 111 6.50 2.39 -8.82
N ILE A 112 5.81 1.31 -9.17
CA ILE A 112 5.05 1.23 -10.41
C ILE A 112 3.84 2.16 -10.30
N CYS A 113 3.39 2.74 -11.41
CA CYS A 113 2.11 3.45 -11.41
C CYS A 113 0.98 2.47 -11.00
N PRO A 114 0.13 2.77 -10.00
CA PRO A 114 -0.95 1.86 -9.61
C PRO A 114 -1.87 1.45 -10.76
N ARG A 115 -2.15 2.38 -11.69
CA ARG A 115 -2.92 2.08 -12.91
C ARG A 115 -2.23 1.10 -13.84
N GLN A 116 -0.90 1.14 -13.91
CA GLN A 116 -0.13 0.19 -14.71
C GLN A 116 -0.15 -1.20 -14.04
N PHE A 117 0.00 -1.25 -12.71
CA PHE A 117 -0.09 -2.49 -11.95
C PHE A 117 -1.44 -3.21 -12.13
N GLU A 118 -2.55 -2.48 -12.06
CA GLU A 118 -3.89 -3.03 -12.30
C GLU A 118 -4.05 -3.63 -13.71
N GLN A 119 -3.45 -2.99 -14.72
CA GLN A 119 -3.51 -3.46 -16.12
C GLN A 119 -2.68 -4.74 -16.33
N GLU A 120 -1.49 -4.80 -15.73
CA GLU A 120 -0.59 -5.95 -15.83
C GLU A 120 -1.16 -7.20 -15.13
N GLN A 121 -1.86 -7.02 -14.00
CA GLN A 121 -2.56 -8.10 -13.29
C GLN A 121 -3.70 -8.74 -14.12
N GLY A 122 -4.27 -8.00 -15.08
CA GLY A 122 -5.38 -8.45 -15.91
C GLY A 122 -4.99 -9.21 -17.19
N GLN A 123 -3.69 -9.29 -17.52
CA GLN A 123 -3.24 -10.00 -18.72
C GLN A 123 -2.86 -11.45 -18.41
N PRO A 124 -3.46 -12.46 -19.07
CA PRO A 124 -2.91 -13.81 -19.06
C PRO A 124 -1.52 -13.76 -19.69
N GLN A 125 -0.51 -14.33 -19.02
CA GLN A 125 0.82 -14.53 -19.61
C GLN A 125 0.69 -15.32 -20.90
N MET A 126 0.72 -14.63 -22.05
CA MET A 126 0.91 -15.28 -23.33
C MET A 126 2.40 -15.65 -23.40
N SER A 127 2.72 -16.88 -23.02
CA SER A 127 4.01 -17.49 -23.32
C SER A 127 4.22 -17.44 -24.83
N THR A 128 5.06 -16.52 -25.31
CA THR A 128 5.60 -16.57 -26.67
C THR A 128 6.47 -17.81 -26.79
N GLN A 129 5.85 -18.91 -27.24
CA GLN A 129 6.59 -20.00 -27.86
C GLN A 129 7.17 -19.45 -29.16
N GLN A 130 8.49 -19.35 -29.19
CA GLN A 130 9.29 -18.98 -30.34
C GLN A 130 9.16 -20.09 -31.39
N GLY A 131 8.29 -19.87 -32.39
CA GLY A 131 8.28 -20.68 -33.60
C GLY A 131 9.49 -20.31 -34.45
N HIS A 132 10.49 -21.18 -34.51
CA HIS A 132 11.44 -21.20 -35.62
C HIS A 132 10.98 -22.31 -36.58
N GLU A 133 10.25 -21.91 -37.61
CA GLU A 133 10.19 -22.64 -38.88
C GLU A 133 11.10 -21.91 -39.85
N GLU A 134 12.25 -22.49 -40.17
CA GLU A 134 12.87 -22.26 -41.49
C GLU A 134 13.28 -23.63 -42.03
N GLY A 135 12.44 -24.14 -42.91
CA GLY A 135 12.83 -25.17 -43.86
C GLY A 135 13.56 -24.50 -45.01
N GLU A 136 14.79 -24.95 -45.29
CA GLU A 136 15.44 -24.72 -46.58
C GLU A 136 15.57 -26.05 -47.32
N THR A 137 15.08 -26.03 -48.54
CA THR A 137 15.14 -27.07 -49.54
C THR A 137 16.39 -26.84 -50.39
N SER A 138 17.19 -27.89 -50.62
CA SER A 138 17.93 -28.19 -51.86
C SER A 138 18.54 -29.58 -51.80
#